data_AF-A0A9E1L6T7-F1
#
_entry.id   AF-A0A9E1L6T7-F1
#
_cell.length_a   1.000
_cell.length_b   1.000
_cell.length_c   1.000
_cell.angle_alpha   90.00
_cell.angle_beta   90.00
_cell.angle_gamma   90.00
#
_symmetry.space_group_name_H-M   'P 1'
#
loop_
_entity.id
_entity.type
_entity.pdbx_description
1 polymer ?
#
loop_
_entity_poly.entity_id
_entity_poly.type
_entity_poly.pdbx_seq_one_letter_code
_entity_poly.pdbx_strand_id
1 'polypeptide(L)'
;MRIPTVSAILAVACSSYGFSATINVPGDYPFIQTAIDAAENGDSIIVEVGTYAERIDFLGKAISVTSASGSSNTVIDGSAAGIVVTFENGEQSTSVLDGFTIRSGSTLYGGGVSIKNSFPSIANCLITGNQATYSGGAIYVDSGSVDLENVVLEGNITGGAGGAIYLKESSATIIGGSVISNSANNGGGIYAKDGTSEITISGVSFRENDASTNGGAVFVKESEIIVENCTFDLNTSMDGGGMFCYLGGDATISNSVFTGNSALGLGGAANIRSNSTVSFLQCTFDSNVADSDCDAVGGGAILNILNSVVTLEDPTICDNLFCDVEDMFIGDDPIIIGDILDCAVADGPGACCGGSACWVMDEVDCLDGGGLWNGSESACADVICEGGGGETTGACCVQSYCVHATEASCVSAGGVFYGTSATCGTTNCPSSCAEDVNGDGMVDVDDLLLLIGAWGMCP
;
A
#
# COMPACT_ATOMS: atom_id res chain seq x y z
N MET A 1 -77.53 43.82 -18.88
CA MET A 1 -76.43 43.29 -18.07
C MET A 1 -76.06 41.94 -18.64
N ARG A 2 -75.01 41.89 -19.49
CA ARG A 2 -74.55 40.67 -20.17
C ARG A 2 -73.48 40.02 -19.28
N ILE A 3 -73.68 38.77 -18.89
CA ILE A 3 -72.65 37.93 -18.26
C ILE A 3 -72.15 36.98 -19.36
N PRO A 4 -70.87 37.02 -19.78
CA PRO A 4 -70.32 36.02 -20.67
C PRO A 4 -69.91 34.80 -19.85
N THR A 5 -70.42 33.63 -20.20
CA THR A 5 -69.91 32.35 -19.73
C THR A 5 -68.63 32.04 -20.47
N VAL A 6 -67.49 32.14 -19.78
CA VAL A 6 -66.20 31.63 -20.27
C VAL A 6 -66.23 30.11 -20.11
N SER A 7 -66.29 29.40 -21.24
CA SER A 7 -66.11 27.96 -21.30
C SER A 7 -64.60 27.69 -21.18
N ALA A 8 -64.16 27.33 -19.98
CA ALA A 8 -62.80 26.86 -19.76
C ALA A 8 -62.67 25.45 -20.33
N ILE A 9 -62.03 25.33 -21.49
CA ILE A 9 -61.54 24.05 -22.00
C ILE A 9 -60.43 23.61 -21.05
N LEU A 10 -60.74 22.64 -20.19
CA LEU A 10 -59.75 21.94 -19.37
C LEU A 10 -58.89 21.12 -20.34
N ALA A 11 -57.75 21.67 -20.76
CA ALA A 11 -56.70 20.89 -21.39
C ALA A 11 -56.15 19.96 -20.32
N VAL A 12 -56.66 18.73 -20.30
CA VAL A 12 -55.99 17.63 -19.61
C VAL A 12 -54.67 17.46 -20.33
N ALA A 13 -53.60 17.97 -19.72
CA ALA A 13 -52.25 17.56 -20.04
C ALA A 13 -52.23 16.05 -19.80
N CYS A 14 -52.34 15.29 -20.89
CA CYS A 14 -52.05 13.88 -20.91
C CYS A 14 -50.57 13.79 -20.57
N SER A 15 -50.25 13.60 -19.29
CA SER A 15 -48.94 13.14 -18.87
C SER A 15 -48.69 11.86 -19.64
N SER A 16 -47.87 11.92 -20.68
CA SER A 16 -47.33 10.74 -21.33
C SER A 16 -46.61 9.96 -20.25
N TYR A 17 -47.24 8.87 -19.80
CA TYR A 17 -46.52 7.83 -19.10
C TYR A 17 -45.48 7.33 -20.11
N GLY A 18 -44.25 7.80 -19.98
CA GLY A 18 -43.13 7.29 -20.76
C GLY A 18 -42.99 5.82 -20.41
N PHE A 19 -43.31 4.93 -21.35
CA PHE A 19 -42.90 3.54 -21.24
C PHE A 19 -41.38 3.53 -21.45
N SER A 20 -40.63 3.04 -20.47
CA SER A 20 -39.23 2.68 -20.66
C SER A 20 -39.18 1.53 -21.68
N ALA A 21 -38.62 1.80 -22.85
CA ALA A 21 -38.40 0.77 -23.87
C ALA A 21 -37.04 0.10 -23.67
N THR A 22 -36.92 -1.16 -24.09
CA THR A 22 -35.65 -1.87 -24.17
C THR A 22 -35.21 -1.95 -25.63
N ILE A 23 -34.03 -1.42 -25.94
CA ILE A 23 -33.43 -1.41 -27.27
C ILE A 23 -32.20 -2.31 -27.26
N ASN A 24 -32.10 -3.25 -28.19
CA ASN A 24 -31.01 -4.23 -28.23
C ASN A 24 -30.00 -3.87 -29.31
N VAL A 25 -28.71 -3.96 -29.00
CA VAL A 25 -27.60 -3.76 -29.95
C VAL A 25 -26.79 -5.06 -30.01
N PRO A 26 -26.58 -5.68 -31.18
CA PRO A 26 -26.89 -5.17 -32.52
C PRO A 26 -28.32 -5.51 -33.03
N GLY A 27 -29.18 -6.09 -32.19
CA GLY A 27 -30.46 -6.70 -32.61
C GLY A 27 -31.44 -5.74 -33.29
N ASP A 28 -31.69 -4.59 -32.67
CA ASP A 28 -32.59 -3.54 -33.18
C ASP A 28 -31.82 -2.47 -33.97
N TYR A 29 -30.62 -2.12 -33.52
CA TYR A 29 -29.72 -1.19 -34.19
C TYR A 29 -28.29 -1.75 -34.25
N PRO A 30 -27.56 -1.59 -35.37
CA PRO A 30 -26.24 -2.19 -35.53
C PRO A 30 -25.14 -1.55 -34.68
N PHE A 31 -25.29 -0.27 -34.31
CA PHE A 31 -24.30 0.50 -33.54
C PHE A 31 -24.94 1.10 -32.29
N ILE A 32 -24.13 1.26 -31.23
CA ILE A 32 -24.58 1.83 -29.96
C ILE A 32 -25.06 3.27 -30.18
N GLN A 33 -24.32 4.09 -30.94
CA GLN A 33 -24.76 5.46 -31.19
C GLN A 33 -26.11 5.53 -31.89
N THR A 34 -26.36 4.66 -32.88
CA THR A 34 -27.67 4.67 -33.57
C THR A 34 -28.83 4.24 -32.67
N ALA A 35 -28.57 3.41 -31.65
CA ALA A 35 -29.54 3.09 -30.62
C ALA A 35 -29.77 4.29 -29.69
N ILE A 36 -28.70 4.99 -29.29
CA ILE A 36 -28.80 6.22 -28.49
C ILE A 36 -29.60 7.28 -29.24
N ASP A 37 -29.34 7.49 -30.53
CA ASP A 37 -30.05 8.46 -31.36
C ASP A 37 -31.58 8.20 -31.36
N ALA A 38 -31.98 6.94 -31.39
CA ALA A 38 -33.38 6.51 -31.40
C ALA A 38 -34.06 6.47 -30.02
N ALA A 39 -33.29 6.34 -28.94
CA ALA A 39 -33.81 6.23 -27.58
C ALA A 39 -34.49 7.52 -27.08
N GLU A 40 -35.50 7.38 -26.24
CA GLU A 40 -36.13 8.46 -25.48
C GLU A 40 -35.71 8.38 -23.99
N ASN A 41 -35.92 9.47 -23.25
CA ASN A 41 -35.62 9.50 -21.82
C ASN A 41 -36.38 8.40 -21.07
N GLY A 42 -35.67 7.60 -20.29
CA GLY A 42 -36.16 6.44 -19.55
C GLY A 42 -35.90 5.11 -20.24
N ASP A 43 -35.44 5.09 -21.49
CA ASP A 43 -35.13 3.84 -22.20
C ASP A 43 -33.85 3.16 -21.69
N SER A 44 -33.79 1.85 -21.92
CA SER A 44 -32.62 1.01 -21.65
C SER A 44 -32.08 0.40 -22.94
N ILE A 45 -30.80 0.65 -23.22
CA ILE A 45 -30.05 0.07 -24.32
C ILE A 45 -29.22 -1.10 -23.79
N ILE A 46 -29.48 -2.30 -24.29
CA ILE A 46 -28.76 -3.53 -23.93
C ILE A 46 -27.83 -3.90 -25.08
N VAL A 47 -26.53 -3.95 -24.79
CA VAL A 47 -25.47 -4.20 -25.78
C VAL A 47 -24.91 -5.60 -25.60
N GLU A 48 -25.08 -6.44 -26.60
CA GLU A 48 -24.55 -7.80 -26.64
C GLU A 48 -23.02 -7.83 -26.73
N VAL A 49 -22.44 -9.01 -26.50
CA VAL A 49 -20.98 -9.23 -26.61
C VAL A 49 -20.44 -8.80 -27.97
N GLY A 50 -19.35 -8.03 -27.97
CA GLY A 50 -18.73 -7.56 -29.19
C GLY A 50 -17.73 -6.43 -28.98
N THR A 51 -17.01 -6.09 -30.06
CA THR A 51 -16.18 -4.89 -30.13
C THR A 51 -16.83 -3.91 -31.09
N TYR A 52 -17.20 -2.76 -30.55
CA TYR A 52 -17.89 -1.67 -31.23
C TYR A 52 -16.88 -0.56 -31.48
N ALA A 53 -16.38 -0.47 -32.71
CA ALA A 53 -15.47 0.58 -33.14
C ALA A 53 -16.23 1.87 -33.43
N GLU A 54 -16.57 2.59 -32.37
CA GLU A 54 -17.35 3.82 -32.42
C GLU A 54 -16.98 4.77 -31.28
N ARG A 55 -17.50 5.98 -31.35
CA ARG A 55 -17.45 6.99 -30.29
C ARG A 55 -18.86 7.44 -30.03
N ILE A 56 -19.29 7.36 -28.78
CA ILE A 56 -20.68 7.59 -28.41
C ILE A 56 -20.85 8.90 -27.64
N ASP A 57 -22.02 9.50 -27.80
CA ASP A 57 -22.50 10.70 -27.15
C ASP A 57 -23.92 10.44 -26.64
N PHE A 58 -24.16 10.71 -25.35
CA PHE A 58 -25.46 10.50 -24.71
C PHE A 58 -26.49 11.58 -25.07
N LEU A 59 -26.07 12.70 -25.67
CA LEU A 59 -26.96 13.74 -26.22
C LEU A 59 -27.94 14.33 -25.20
N GLY A 60 -27.57 14.35 -23.91
CA GLY A 60 -28.39 14.87 -22.81
C GLY A 60 -29.53 13.94 -22.41
N LYS A 61 -29.52 12.68 -22.87
CA LYS A 61 -30.60 11.73 -22.64
C LYS A 61 -30.43 11.00 -21.31
N ALA A 62 -31.53 10.91 -20.57
CA ALA A 62 -31.64 10.11 -19.35
C ALA A 62 -31.91 8.65 -19.69
N ILE A 63 -30.90 7.93 -20.19
CA ILE A 63 -30.98 6.54 -20.64
C ILE A 63 -29.93 5.67 -19.95
N SER A 64 -30.18 4.37 -19.86
CA SER A 64 -29.14 3.40 -19.48
C SER A 64 -28.56 2.72 -20.71
N VAL A 65 -27.23 2.67 -20.81
CA VAL A 65 -26.50 1.88 -21.80
C VAL A 65 -25.74 0.82 -21.02
N THR A 66 -26.12 -0.45 -21.18
CA THR A 66 -25.65 -1.56 -20.36
C THR A 66 -25.18 -2.72 -21.23
N SER A 67 -24.03 -3.28 -20.89
CA SER A 67 -23.53 -4.50 -21.50
C SER A 67 -24.28 -5.73 -20.98
N ALA A 68 -24.72 -6.60 -21.88
CA ALA A 68 -25.34 -7.88 -21.53
C ALA A 68 -24.33 -8.92 -20.99
N SER A 69 -23.03 -8.71 -21.20
CA SER A 69 -21.97 -9.70 -20.92
C SER A 69 -20.81 -9.15 -20.08
N GLY A 70 -20.95 -7.94 -19.53
CA GLY A 70 -19.94 -7.27 -18.71
C GLY A 70 -18.70 -6.79 -19.50
N SER A 71 -17.80 -6.12 -18.77
CA SER A 71 -16.68 -5.38 -19.36
C SER A 71 -15.66 -6.29 -20.03
N SER A 72 -15.52 -7.55 -19.60
CA SER A 72 -14.60 -8.52 -20.21
C SER A 72 -14.96 -8.92 -21.64
N ASN A 73 -16.20 -8.66 -22.09
CA ASN A 73 -16.73 -9.17 -23.35
C ASN A 73 -17.25 -8.06 -24.29
N THR A 74 -17.66 -6.92 -23.74
CA THR A 74 -18.26 -5.83 -24.53
C THR A 74 -17.36 -4.60 -24.50
N VAL A 75 -16.88 -4.21 -25.67
CA VAL A 75 -15.83 -3.18 -25.83
C VAL A 75 -16.36 -2.04 -26.69
N ILE A 76 -16.20 -0.80 -26.22
CA ILE A 76 -16.31 0.43 -27.02
C ILE A 76 -14.88 0.89 -27.34
N ASP A 77 -14.52 0.90 -28.61
CA ASP A 77 -13.15 1.12 -29.08
C ASP A 77 -13.05 2.41 -29.90
N GLY A 78 -12.35 3.41 -29.35
CA GLY A 78 -12.13 4.72 -29.98
C GLY A 78 -11.26 4.71 -31.24
N SER A 79 -10.67 3.57 -31.59
CA SER A 79 -9.84 3.41 -32.79
C SER A 79 -8.66 4.38 -32.86
N ALA A 80 -8.02 4.63 -31.70
CA ALA A 80 -6.91 5.56 -31.51
C ALA A 80 -7.22 7.01 -31.91
N ALA A 81 -8.46 7.45 -31.78
CA ALA A 81 -8.86 8.81 -32.12
C ALA A 81 -10.10 9.29 -31.34
N GLY A 82 -10.10 10.56 -30.95
CA GLY A 82 -11.22 11.22 -30.28
C GLY A 82 -11.48 10.69 -28.87
N ILE A 83 -12.55 11.20 -28.28
CA ILE A 83 -13.13 10.76 -27.00
C ILE A 83 -14.00 9.53 -27.28
N VAL A 84 -13.94 8.49 -26.46
CA VAL A 84 -14.73 7.26 -26.67
C VAL A 84 -16.19 7.45 -26.22
N VAL A 85 -16.42 8.07 -25.06
CA VAL A 85 -17.76 8.35 -24.51
C VAL A 85 -17.88 9.80 -24.07
N THR A 86 -18.96 10.47 -24.48
CA THR A 86 -19.18 11.90 -24.23
C THR A 86 -20.47 12.13 -23.43
N PHE A 87 -20.36 12.97 -22.39
CA PHE A 87 -21.45 13.52 -21.58
C PHE A 87 -21.29 15.06 -21.50
N GLU A 88 -21.82 15.79 -22.47
CA GLU A 88 -21.60 17.25 -22.59
C GLU A 88 -22.90 18.04 -22.86
N ASN A 89 -24.06 17.43 -22.63
CA ASN A 89 -25.37 18.01 -22.97
C ASN A 89 -26.35 18.03 -21.79
N GLY A 90 -25.83 18.01 -20.55
CA GLY A 90 -26.63 18.14 -19.33
C GLY A 90 -27.16 16.79 -18.83
N GLU A 91 -26.48 15.70 -19.17
CA GLU A 91 -26.74 14.37 -18.66
C GLU A 91 -26.74 14.38 -17.12
N GLN A 92 -27.67 13.63 -16.53
CA GLN A 92 -27.83 13.50 -15.08
C GLN A 92 -27.43 12.08 -14.65
N SER A 93 -27.52 11.77 -13.35
CA SER A 93 -27.17 10.44 -12.80
C SER A 93 -28.04 9.30 -13.34
N THR A 94 -29.15 9.62 -13.99
CA THR A 94 -29.98 8.68 -14.75
C THR A 94 -29.41 8.32 -16.13
N SER A 95 -28.29 8.94 -16.53
CA SER A 95 -27.56 8.65 -17.76
C SER A 95 -26.45 7.68 -17.39
N VAL A 96 -26.73 6.39 -17.55
CA VAL A 96 -25.95 5.30 -16.95
C VAL A 96 -25.13 4.60 -18.03
N LEU A 97 -23.84 4.38 -17.76
CA LEU A 97 -22.98 3.50 -18.55
C LEU A 97 -22.49 2.34 -17.69
N ASP A 98 -22.84 1.11 -18.06
CA ASP A 98 -22.59 -0.05 -17.20
C ASP A 98 -22.01 -1.25 -17.96
N GLY A 99 -20.86 -1.75 -17.48
CA GLY A 99 -20.33 -3.05 -17.89
C GLY A 99 -19.52 -3.05 -19.19
N PHE A 100 -18.83 -1.97 -19.53
CA PHE A 100 -18.04 -1.88 -20.77
C PHE A 100 -16.53 -1.85 -20.53
N THR A 101 -15.76 -2.38 -21.48
CA THR A 101 -14.39 -1.92 -21.68
C THR A 101 -14.41 -0.69 -22.58
N ILE A 102 -13.78 0.40 -22.17
CA ILE A 102 -13.65 1.67 -22.89
C ILE A 102 -12.17 1.90 -23.19
N ARG A 103 -11.78 1.85 -24.46
CA ARG A 103 -10.34 1.89 -24.80
C ARG A 103 -10.01 2.63 -26.08
N SER A 104 -8.72 2.89 -26.22
CA SER A 104 -8.11 3.42 -27.44
C SER A 104 -8.70 4.77 -27.87
N GLY A 105 -9.14 5.58 -26.92
CA GLY A 105 -9.38 7.00 -27.13
C GLY A 105 -8.07 7.78 -27.18
N SER A 106 -8.02 8.81 -28.02
CA SER A 106 -6.83 9.63 -28.24
C SER A 106 -7.20 11.03 -28.69
N THR A 107 -7.03 12.02 -27.82
CA THR A 107 -7.52 13.39 -28.02
C THR A 107 -6.72 14.40 -27.20
N LEU A 108 -7.13 15.66 -27.19
CA LEU A 108 -6.52 16.70 -26.37
C LEU A 108 -6.88 16.58 -24.88
N TYR A 109 -8.14 16.21 -24.58
CA TYR A 109 -8.71 16.09 -23.23
C TYR A 109 -9.65 14.89 -23.16
N GLY A 110 -9.58 14.10 -22.08
CA GLY A 110 -10.55 13.01 -21.83
C GLY A 110 -10.44 11.87 -22.83
N GLY A 111 -9.34 11.13 -22.81
CA GLY A 111 -9.08 10.04 -23.76
C GLY A 111 -10.26 9.07 -23.85
N GLY A 112 -10.66 8.48 -22.72
CA GLY A 112 -11.79 7.56 -22.65
C GLY A 112 -13.13 8.28 -22.58
N VAL A 113 -13.34 9.05 -21.51
CA VAL A 113 -14.61 9.69 -21.18
C VAL A 113 -14.41 11.19 -20.97
N SER A 114 -15.29 12.00 -21.56
CA SER A 114 -15.36 13.44 -21.32
C SER A 114 -16.71 13.82 -20.72
N ILE A 115 -16.66 14.52 -19.59
CA ILE A 115 -17.83 15.00 -18.85
C ILE A 115 -17.71 16.52 -18.70
N LYS A 116 -18.66 17.26 -19.27
CA LYS A 116 -18.74 18.71 -19.11
C LYS A 116 -20.14 19.14 -18.76
N ASN A 117 -20.31 19.92 -17.68
CA ASN A 117 -21.61 20.41 -17.22
C ASN A 117 -22.68 19.29 -17.11
N SER A 118 -22.25 18.10 -16.71
CA SER A 118 -23.04 16.86 -16.71
C SER A 118 -22.66 16.00 -15.50
N PHE A 119 -23.52 15.04 -15.14
CA PHE A 119 -23.49 14.31 -13.86
C PHE A 119 -23.79 12.80 -14.05
N PRO A 120 -23.12 12.07 -14.97
CA PRO A 120 -23.46 10.67 -15.26
C PRO A 120 -23.02 9.68 -14.17
N SER A 121 -23.58 8.47 -14.23
CA SER A 121 -23.14 7.33 -13.43
C SER A 121 -22.47 6.27 -14.32
N ILE A 122 -21.28 5.82 -13.93
CA ILE A 122 -20.48 4.83 -14.66
C ILE A 122 -20.16 3.66 -13.72
N ALA A 123 -20.56 2.45 -14.09
CA ALA A 123 -20.43 1.28 -13.24
C ALA A 123 -19.80 0.07 -13.95
N ASN A 124 -19.10 -0.77 -13.21
CA ASN A 124 -18.59 -2.08 -13.64
C ASN A 124 -17.76 -2.04 -14.94
N CYS A 125 -17.09 -0.91 -15.20
CA CYS A 125 -16.35 -0.66 -16.43
C CYS A 125 -14.84 -0.88 -16.26
N LEU A 126 -14.17 -1.22 -17.36
CA LEU A 126 -12.71 -1.16 -17.50
C LEU A 126 -12.36 -0.03 -18.48
N ILE A 127 -11.73 1.04 -18.02
CA ILE A 127 -11.30 2.15 -18.86
C ILE A 127 -9.78 2.07 -19.01
N THR A 128 -9.32 1.69 -20.20
CA THR A 128 -7.92 1.29 -20.38
C THR A 128 -7.28 1.76 -21.69
N GLY A 129 -5.98 2.04 -21.64
CA GLY A 129 -5.19 2.37 -22.83
C GLY A 129 -5.71 3.60 -23.57
N ASN A 130 -6.24 4.58 -22.84
CA ASN A 130 -6.68 5.86 -23.38
C ASN A 130 -5.60 6.93 -23.18
N GLN A 131 -5.54 7.87 -24.12
CA GLN A 131 -4.51 8.90 -24.15
C GLN A 131 -5.10 10.30 -24.31
N ALA A 132 -4.57 11.25 -23.55
CA ALA A 132 -4.84 12.68 -23.73
C ALA A 132 -3.53 13.48 -23.89
N THR A 133 -3.54 14.55 -24.68
CA THR A 133 -2.38 15.46 -24.74
C THR A 133 -2.23 16.29 -23.48
N TYR A 134 -3.34 16.80 -22.92
CA TYR A 134 -3.31 17.78 -21.83
C TYR A 134 -3.81 17.24 -20.50
N SER A 135 -5.01 16.67 -20.43
CA SER A 135 -5.59 16.25 -19.13
C SER A 135 -6.60 15.12 -19.27
N GLY A 136 -6.70 14.28 -18.24
CA GLY A 136 -7.67 13.20 -18.15
C GLY A 136 -7.39 12.11 -19.17
N GLY A 137 -6.36 11.29 -18.92
CA GLY A 137 -6.04 10.18 -19.82
C GLY A 137 -7.22 9.22 -19.97
N ALA A 138 -7.86 8.84 -18.86
CA ALA A 138 -9.08 8.04 -18.86
C ALA A 138 -10.34 8.92 -18.86
N ILE A 139 -10.52 9.74 -17.82
CA ILE A 139 -11.71 10.55 -17.57
C ILE A 139 -11.31 12.01 -17.38
N TYR A 140 -12.01 12.91 -18.08
CA TYR A 140 -11.91 14.36 -17.88
C TYR A 140 -13.25 14.93 -17.42
N VAL A 141 -13.27 15.66 -16.32
CA VAL A 141 -14.47 16.33 -15.77
C VAL A 141 -14.20 17.83 -15.59
N ASP A 142 -15.08 18.66 -16.15
CA ASP A 142 -15.04 20.13 -16.03
C ASP A 142 -16.45 20.68 -15.76
N SER A 143 -16.59 21.35 -14.62
CA SER A 143 -17.88 21.90 -14.15
C SER A 143 -19.01 20.86 -14.08
N GLY A 144 -18.70 19.61 -13.72
CA GLY A 144 -19.67 18.51 -13.64
C GLY A 144 -19.46 17.60 -12.43
N SER A 145 -20.10 16.44 -12.43
CA SER A 145 -19.78 15.37 -11.48
C SER A 145 -19.70 14.01 -12.14
N VAL A 146 -19.13 13.03 -11.44
CA VAL A 146 -19.17 11.63 -11.89
C VAL A 146 -19.30 10.70 -10.69
N ASP A 147 -20.20 9.73 -10.80
CA ASP A 147 -20.28 8.60 -9.87
C ASP A 147 -19.66 7.37 -10.53
N LEU A 148 -18.62 6.83 -9.91
CA LEU A 148 -17.89 5.64 -10.35
C LEU A 148 -18.11 4.51 -9.34
N GLU A 149 -18.65 3.39 -9.80
CA GLU A 149 -18.84 2.18 -8.98
C GLU A 149 -18.15 0.97 -9.62
N ASN A 150 -17.23 0.33 -8.89
CA ASN A 150 -16.51 -0.86 -9.35
C ASN A 150 -15.83 -0.66 -10.72
N VAL A 151 -15.22 0.51 -10.92
CA VAL A 151 -14.52 0.86 -12.18
C VAL A 151 -13.02 0.61 -12.04
N VAL A 152 -12.44 -0.01 -13.07
CA VAL A 152 -10.98 -0.18 -13.20
C VAL A 152 -10.46 0.84 -14.22
N LEU A 153 -9.53 1.68 -13.80
CA LEU A 153 -8.84 2.67 -14.64
C LEU A 153 -7.38 2.21 -14.80
N GLU A 154 -7.04 1.67 -15.98
CA GLU A 154 -5.75 0.97 -16.17
C GLU A 154 -4.95 1.49 -17.37
N GLY A 155 -3.69 1.86 -17.16
CA GLY A 155 -2.76 2.13 -18.28
C GLY A 155 -3.17 3.34 -19.12
N ASN A 156 -3.81 4.34 -18.52
CA ASN A 156 -4.19 5.57 -19.21
C ASN A 156 -3.09 6.64 -19.02
N ILE A 157 -2.86 7.43 -20.07
CA ILE A 157 -1.68 8.29 -20.16
C ILE A 157 -2.08 9.71 -20.56
N THR A 158 -1.49 10.71 -19.91
CA THR A 158 -1.59 12.10 -20.37
C THR A 158 -0.25 12.83 -20.29
N GLY A 159 -0.03 13.78 -21.21
CA GLY A 159 1.12 14.68 -21.17
C GLY A 159 1.00 15.84 -20.18
N GLY A 160 -0.10 15.94 -19.43
CA GLY A 160 -0.31 16.96 -18.40
C GLY A 160 -0.77 16.38 -17.07
N ALA A 161 -2.06 16.46 -16.74
CA ALA A 161 -2.54 16.12 -15.39
C ALA A 161 -3.70 15.11 -15.37
N GLY A 162 -3.71 14.24 -14.36
CA GLY A 162 -4.73 13.20 -14.18
C GLY A 162 -4.61 12.09 -15.22
N GLY A 163 -3.69 11.14 -15.00
CA GLY A 163 -3.48 10.03 -15.92
C GLY A 163 -4.73 9.16 -16.01
N ALA A 164 -5.35 8.87 -14.87
CA ALA A 164 -6.68 8.28 -14.83
C ALA A 164 -7.76 9.37 -14.89
N ILE A 165 -7.91 10.18 -13.84
CA ILE A 165 -9.01 11.14 -13.69
C ILE A 165 -8.46 12.55 -13.53
N TYR A 166 -9.01 13.48 -14.29
CA TYR A 166 -8.80 14.90 -14.08
C TYR A 166 -10.14 15.58 -13.70
N LEU A 167 -10.13 16.32 -12.58
CA LEU A 167 -11.27 17.05 -12.05
C LEU A 167 -10.95 18.55 -11.95
N LYS A 168 -11.81 19.38 -12.55
CA LYS A 168 -11.74 20.84 -12.45
C LYS A 168 -13.12 21.42 -12.13
N GLU A 169 -13.23 22.20 -11.06
CA GLU A 169 -14.50 22.81 -10.63
C GLU A 169 -15.64 21.76 -10.57
N SER A 170 -15.34 20.56 -10.10
CA SER A 170 -16.21 19.38 -10.21
C SER A 170 -16.48 18.71 -8.86
N SER A 171 -17.23 17.61 -8.86
CA SER A 171 -17.32 16.66 -7.75
C SER A 171 -17.19 15.21 -8.25
N ALA A 172 -16.87 14.26 -7.36
CA ALA A 172 -16.76 12.85 -7.75
C ALA A 172 -17.02 11.91 -6.58
N THR A 173 -17.78 10.85 -6.84
CA THR A 173 -17.93 9.72 -5.91
C THR A 173 -17.27 8.50 -6.54
N ILE A 174 -16.26 7.91 -5.89
CA ILE A 174 -15.54 6.74 -6.40
C ILE A 174 -15.61 5.63 -5.36
N ILE A 175 -16.33 4.57 -5.67
CA ILE A 175 -16.57 3.45 -4.75
C ILE A 175 -16.10 2.15 -5.40
N GLY A 176 -15.13 1.51 -4.74
CA GLY A 176 -14.55 0.26 -5.21
C GLY A 176 -13.73 0.41 -6.50
N GLY A 177 -13.22 -0.71 -7.00
CA GLY A 177 -12.42 -0.75 -8.21
C GLY A 177 -10.95 -0.40 -7.97
N SER A 178 -10.26 0.03 -9.03
CA SER A 178 -8.81 0.26 -8.97
C SER A 178 -8.32 1.27 -10.00
N VAL A 179 -7.23 1.95 -9.66
CA VAL A 179 -6.53 2.94 -10.48
C VAL A 179 -5.09 2.42 -10.62
N ILE A 180 -4.77 1.85 -11.78
CA ILE A 180 -3.58 1.01 -11.98
C ILE A 180 -2.72 1.53 -13.13
N SER A 181 -1.42 1.69 -12.90
CA SER A 181 -0.43 1.96 -13.95
C SER A 181 -0.78 3.16 -14.85
N ASN A 182 -1.43 4.18 -14.30
CA ASN A 182 -1.74 5.40 -15.04
C ASN A 182 -0.58 6.39 -14.91
N SER A 183 -0.35 7.20 -15.96
CA SER A 183 0.81 8.10 -16.04
C SER A 183 0.43 9.53 -16.45
N ALA A 184 1.00 10.51 -15.75
CA ALA A 184 0.84 11.94 -16.01
C ALA A 184 2.07 12.75 -15.58
N ASN A 185 2.08 14.07 -15.80
CA ASN A 185 3.05 14.94 -15.12
C ASN A 185 2.65 15.20 -13.66
N ASN A 186 1.35 15.35 -13.39
CA ASN A 186 0.83 15.54 -12.03
C ASN A 186 -0.41 14.68 -11.82
N GLY A 187 -0.49 13.98 -10.69
CA GLY A 187 -1.61 13.08 -10.41
C GLY A 187 -1.63 11.92 -11.41
N GLY A 188 -0.71 10.96 -11.27
CA GLY A 188 -0.63 9.80 -12.17
C GLY A 188 -1.97 9.06 -12.22
N GLY A 189 -2.61 8.87 -11.06
CA GLY A 189 -4.00 8.47 -10.95
C GLY A 189 -4.97 9.65 -11.10
N ILE A 190 -5.21 10.38 -10.01
CA ILE A 190 -6.23 11.44 -9.91
C ILE A 190 -5.56 12.80 -9.73
N TYR A 191 -6.08 13.80 -10.44
CA TYR A 191 -5.71 15.20 -10.26
C TYR A 191 -6.97 16.06 -10.05
N ALA A 192 -7.06 16.76 -8.93
CA ALA A 192 -8.18 17.65 -8.58
C ALA A 192 -7.72 19.11 -8.40
N LYS A 193 -8.46 20.07 -8.98
CA LYS A 193 -8.10 21.50 -8.91
C LYS A 193 -9.24 22.51 -8.98
N ASP A 194 -8.91 23.77 -8.67
CA ASP A 194 -9.75 24.97 -8.83
C ASP A 194 -11.10 24.89 -8.07
N GLY A 195 -11.07 24.60 -6.77
CA GLY A 195 -12.26 24.57 -5.93
C GLY A 195 -13.17 23.38 -6.18
N THR A 196 -12.59 22.25 -6.62
CA THR A 196 -13.32 20.98 -6.74
C THR A 196 -13.70 20.53 -5.33
N SER A 197 -14.98 20.24 -5.13
CA SER A 197 -15.58 19.96 -3.82
C SER A 197 -16.24 18.58 -3.81
N GLU A 198 -16.41 18.00 -2.62
CA GLU A 198 -17.15 16.73 -2.43
C GLU A 198 -16.55 15.55 -3.21
N ILE A 199 -15.22 15.44 -3.29
CA ILE A 199 -14.57 14.25 -3.83
C ILE A 199 -14.51 13.19 -2.73
N THR A 200 -15.24 12.10 -2.89
CA THR A 200 -15.23 10.95 -1.96
C THR A 200 -14.68 9.72 -2.67
N ILE A 201 -13.70 9.06 -2.06
CA ILE A 201 -13.02 7.88 -2.59
C ILE A 201 -13.06 6.80 -1.51
N SER A 202 -13.67 5.66 -1.80
CA SER A 202 -13.85 4.59 -0.82
C SER A 202 -13.57 3.21 -1.40
N GLY A 203 -12.75 2.40 -0.72
CA GLY A 203 -12.49 1.02 -1.14
C GLY A 203 -11.70 0.88 -2.44
N VAL A 204 -10.89 1.88 -2.80
CA VAL A 204 -10.14 1.93 -4.07
C VAL A 204 -8.68 1.53 -3.86
N SER A 205 -8.14 0.73 -4.78
CA SER A 205 -6.71 0.44 -4.87
C SER A 205 -6.02 1.33 -5.92
N PHE A 206 -5.08 2.17 -5.49
CA PHE A 206 -4.17 2.94 -6.33
C PHE A 206 -2.83 2.23 -6.42
N ARG A 207 -2.52 1.62 -7.56
CA ARG A 207 -1.32 0.80 -7.72
C ARG A 207 -0.46 1.23 -8.90
N GLU A 208 0.85 1.35 -8.69
CA GLU A 208 1.82 1.60 -9.77
C GLU A 208 1.52 2.84 -10.63
N ASN A 209 0.81 3.84 -10.08
CA ASN A 209 0.59 5.08 -10.80
C ASN A 209 1.84 5.96 -10.73
N ASP A 210 2.15 6.61 -11.85
CA ASP A 210 3.39 7.35 -12.04
C ASP A 210 3.12 8.80 -12.41
N ALA A 211 3.72 9.73 -11.67
CA ALA A 211 3.69 11.15 -12.00
C ALA A 211 5.11 11.69 -12.17
N SER A 212 5.43 12.23 -13.35
CA SER A 212 6.79 12.76 -13.58
C SER A 212 7.15 13.99 -12.73
N THR A 213 6.19 14.59 -12.01
CA THR A 213 6.43 15.75 -11.15
C THR A 213 5.82 15.59 -9.76
N ASN A 214 4.51 15.43 -9.60
CA ASN A 214 3.93 15.40 -8.25
C ASN A 214 2.73 14.46 -8.15
N GLY A 215 2.57 13.79 -7.01
CA GLY A 215 1.41 12.97 -6.68
C GLY A 215 1.29 11.76 -7.58
N GLY A 216 2.02 10.69 -7.29
CA GLY A 216 2.03 9.49 -8.13
C GLY A 216 0.63 8.89 -8.27
N ALA A 217 -0.08 8.70 -7.17
CA ALA A 217 -1.50 8.34 -7.21
C ALA A 217 -2.41 9.58 -7.29
N VAL A 218 -2.29 10.50 -6.34
CA VAL A 218 -3.27 11.58 -6.16
C VAL A 218 -2.59 12.93 -6.01
N PHE A 219 -3.07 13.93 -6.75
CA PHE A 219 -2.72 15.33 -6.58
C PHE A 219 -3.96 16.15 -6.26
N VAL A 220 -3.92 16.95 -5.19
CA VAL A 220 -4.98 17.89 -4.80
C VAL A 220 -4.45 19.32 -4.79
N LYS A 221 -5.09 20.21 -5.55
CA LYS A 221 -4.80 21.65 -5.60
C LYS A 221 -6.03 22.49 -5.27
N GLU A 222 -5.98 23.38 -4.27
CA GLU A 222 -7.09 24.33 -4.00
C GLU A 222 -8.47 23.61 -3.97
N SER A 223 -8.54 22.40 -3.41
CA SER A 223 -9.67 21.46 -3.48
C SER A 223 -9.61 20.53 -2.26
N GLU A 224 -10.68 19.79 -1.98
CA GLU A 224 -10.75 18.88 -0.83
C GLU A 224 -11.14 17.46 -1.27
N ILE A 225 -10.48 16.45 -0.67
CA ILE A 225 -10.83 15.04 -0.87
C ILE A 225 -11.08 14.31 0.45
N ILE A 226 -11.97 13.32 0.43
CA ILE A 226 -12.20 12.36 1.50
C ILE A 226 -11.85 10.97 0.97
N VAL A 227 -10.96 10.27 1.66
CA VAL A 227 -10.44 8.95 1.27
C VAL A 227 -10.65 7.96 2.42
N GLU A 228 -11.30 6.85 2.15
CA GLU A 228 -11.61 5.85 3.18
C GLU A 228 -11.33 4.43 2.68
N ASN A 229 -10.73 3.58 3.53
CA ASN A 229 -10.52 2.16 3.22
C ASN A 229 -9.79 1.93 1.88
N CYS A 230 -8.81 2.78 1.55
CA CYS A 230 -8.09 2.73 0.29
C CYS A 230 -6.66 2.19 0.49
N THR A 231 -6.07 1.74 -0.61
CA THR A 231 -4.67 1.30 -0.64
C THR A 231 -3.91 2.09 -1.70
N PHE A 232 -2.78 2.66 -1.31
CA PHE A 232 -1.80 3.34 -2.17
C PHE A 232 -0.54 2.49 -2.19
N ASP A 233 -0.36 1.73 -3.27
CA ASP A 233 0.69 0.72 -3.41
C ASP A 233 1.63 1.05 -4.58
N LEU A 234 2.93 1.13 -4.31
CA LEU A 234 3.97 1.26 -5.34
C LEU A 234 3.78 2.45 -6.30
N ASN A 235 3.17 3.55 -5.85
CA ASN A 235 3.02 4.74 -6.69
C ASN A 235 4.30 5.58 -6.67
N THR A 236 4.64 6.15 -7.82
CA THR A 236 5.93 6.83 -8.04
C THR A 236 5.74 8.26 -8.48
N SER A 237 6.56 9.17 -7.95
CA SER A 237 6.64 10.53 -8.46
C SER A 237 7.97 11.24 -8.17
N MET A 238 8.09 12.51 -8.54
CA MET A 238 9.16 13.37 -8.03
C MET A 238 8.85 13.88 -6.62
N ASP A 239 7.67 14.44 -6.35
CA ASP A 239 7.22 14.79 -4.99
C ASP A 239 5.87 14.14 -4.64
N GLY A 240 5.76 13.48 -3.48
CA GLY A 240 4.53 12.80 -3.06
C GLY A 240 4.30 11.52 -3.85
N GLY A 241 5.00 10.43 -3.52
CA GLY A 241 4.93 9.17 -4.28
C GLY A 241 3.50 8.62 -4.31
N GLY A 242 2.83 8.56 -3.15
CA GLY A 242 1.40 8.28 -3.07
C GLY A 242 0.56 9.53 -3.36
N MET A 243 0.67 10.56 -2.53
CA MET A 243 -0.23 11.71 -2.54
C MET A 243 0.51 13.05 -2.46
N PHE A 244 -0.03 14.06 -3.12
CA PHE A 244 0.50 15.42 -3.09
C PHE A 244 -0.61 16.47 -2.90
N CYS A 245 -0.50 17.29 -1.85
CA CYS A 245 -1.45 18.32 -1.47
C CYS A 245 -0.81 19.70 -1.56
N TYR A 246 -1.42 20.62 -2.31
CA TYR A 246 -0.80 21.90 -2.67
C TYR A 246 -1.76 23.09 -2.71
N LEU A 247 -1.33 24.24 -2.19
CA LEU A 247 -2.06 25.52 -2.27
C LEU A 247 -3.49 25.42 -1.70
N GLY A 248 -3.65 24.91 -0.48
CA GLY A 248 -4.98 24.63 0.07
C GLY A 248 -5.66 23.44 -0.63
N GLY A 249 -4.85 22.48 -1.06
CA GLY A 249 -5.32 21.13 -1.37
C GLY A 249 -5.43 20.37 -0.06
N ASP A 250 -6.65 20.09 0.39
CA ASP A 250 -6.93 19.50 1.69
C ASP A 250 -7.41 18.05 1.54
N ALA A 251 -7.20 17.24 2.58
CA ALA A 251 -7.62 15.85 2.54
C ALA A 251 -7.95 15.28 3.93
N THR A 252 -8.98 14.45 4.01
CA THR A 252 -9.24 13.57 5.16
C THR A 252 -9.13 12.13 4.71
N ILE A 253 -8.19 11.39 5.28
CA ILE A 253 -7.90 10.00 4.92
C ILE A 253 -8.14 9.15 6.16
N SER A 254 -8.90 8.07 6.02
CA SER A 254 -9.14 7.12 7.10
C SER A 254 -8.96 5.66 6.68
N ASN A 255 -8.52 4.82 7.62
CA ASN A 255 -8.45 3.36 7.45
C ASN A 255 -7.72 2.93 6.16
N SER A 256 -6.69 3.69 5.77
CA SER A 256 -6.04 3.53 4.47
C SER A 256 -4.56 3.17 4.63
N VAL A 257 -4.02 2.47 3.64
CA VAL A 257 -2.65 1.94 3.65
C VAL A 257 -1.84 2.60 2.54
N PHE A 258 -0.70 3.17 2.87
CA PHE A 258 0.32 3.66 1.95
C PHE A 258 1.53 2.73 2.06
N THR A 259 1.75 1.90 1.05
CA THR A 259 2.86 0.94 1.05
C THR A 259 3.73 1.06 -0.21
N GLY A 260 5.04 1.00 -0.04
CA GLY A 260 5.99 0.95 -1.17
C GLY A 260 5.99 2.18 -2.09
N ASN A 261 5.36 3.30 -1.71
CA ASN A 261 5.31 4.48 -2.57
C ASN A 261 6.67 5.20 -2.57
N SER A 262 7.08 5.72 -3.71
CA SER A 262 8.42 6.28 -3.90
C SER A 262 8.37 7.69 -4.50
N ALA A 263 9.09 8.62 -3.88
CA ALA A 263 9.34 9.95 -4.43
C ALA A 263 10.85 10.11 -4.71
N LEU A 264 11.24 10.63 -5.88
CA LEU A 264 12.63 11.02 -6.19
C LEU A 264 13.08 12.32 -5.50
N GLY A 265 12.15 13.01 -4.85
CA GLY A 265 12.37 14.24 -4.13
C GLY A 265 11.86 14.04 -2.72
N LEU A 266 10.62 14.47 -2.48
CA LEU A 266 10.11 14.68 -1.13
C LEU A 266 8.78 13.99 -0.87
N GLY A 267 8.66 13.28 0.27
CA GLY A 267 7.43 12.66 0.74
C GLY A 267 7.10 11.37 0.00
N GLY A 268 7.70 10.25 0.39
CA GLY A 268 7.51 8.95 -0.28
C GLY A 268 6.05 8.52 -0.31
N ALA A 269 5.34 8.60 0.82
CA ALA A 269 3.90 8.37 0.88
C ALA A 269 3.11 9.62 0.53
N ALA A 270 3.39 10.74 1.19
CA ALA A 270 2.64 11.98 1.01
C ALA A 270 3.50 13.24 1.18
N ASN A 271 3.18 14.28 0.39
CA ASN A 271 3.78 15.61 0.52
C ASN A 271 2.69 16.68 0.58
N ILE A 272 2.66 17.41 1.70
CA ILE A 272 1.65 18.40 2.03
C ILE A 272 2.34 19.76 2.15
N ARG A 273 2.01 20.69 1.25
CA ARG A 273 2.66 22.00 1.23
C ARG A 273 1.77 23.17 0.81
N SER A 274 2.17 24.36 1.27
CA SER A 274 1.57 25.66 0.90
C SER A 274 0.13 25.84 1.37
N ASN A 275 -0.08 25.91 2.69
CA ASN A 275 -1.40 26.13 3.32
C ASN A 275 -2.41 24.99 3.10
N SER A 276 -1.93 23.76 3.00
CA SER A 276 -2.78 22.56 2.93
C SER A 276 -3.03 21.98 4.31
N THR A 277 -4.20 21.37 4.52
CA THR A 277 -4.59 20.68 5.76
C THR A 277 -4.95 19.24 5.45
N VAL A 278 -4.23 18.30 6.05
CA VAL A 278 -4.47 16.86 5.84
C VAL A 278 -4.59 16.14 7.18
N SER A 279 -5.62 15.29 7.31
CA SER A 279 -5.81 14.41 8.46
C SER A 279 -5.72 12.96 8.04
N PHE A 280 -4.91 12.16 8.72
CA PHE A 280 -4.83 10.71 8.56
C PHE A 280 -5.31 10.03 9.85
N LEU A 281 -6.40 9.29 9.77
CA LEU A 281 -7.02 8.55 10.86
C LEU A 281 -6.85 7.05 10.64
N GLN A 282 -6.24 6.33 11.58
CA GLN A 282 -6.08 4.87 11.50
C GLN A 282 -5.42 4.43 10.18
N CYS A 283 -4.40 5.17 9.74
CA CYS A 283 -3.71 4.92 8.48
C CYS A 283 -2.37 4.22 8.71
N THR A 284 -2.00 3.35 7.78
CA THR A 284 -0.73 2.64 7.79
C THR A 284 0.20 3.21 6.73
N PHE A 285 1.46 3.46 7.08
CA PHE A 285 2.53 3.90 6.20
C PHE A 285 3.68 2.91 6.31
N ASP A 286 3.90 2.11 5.28
CA ASP A 286 4.89 1.06 5.28
C ASP A 286 5.83 1.15 4.08
N SER A 287 7.14 1.03 4.29
CA SER A 287 8.10 0.85 3.19
C SER A 287 8.08 1.95 2.12
N ASN A 288 7.63 3.17 2.46
CA ASN A 288 7.63 4.29 1.53
C ASN A 288 8.99 4.97 1.51
N VAL A 289 9.43 5.42 0.34
CA VAL A 289 10.80 5.91 0.10
C VAL A 289 10.79 7.33 -0.45
N ALA A 290 11.59 8.21 0.14
CA ALA A 290 11.96 9.49 -0.46
C ALA A 290 13.47 9.48 -0.80
N ASP A 291 13.78 9.41 -2.09
CA ASP A 291 15.14 9.30 -2.66
C ASP A 291 15.60 10.64 -3.24
N SER A 292 15.88 11.61 -2.35
CA SER A 292 16.44 12.93 -2.74
C SER A 292 17.95 12.96 -2.58
N ASP A 293 18.70 12.09 -3.29
CA ASP A 293 20.18 12.10 -3.39
C ASP A 293 20.93 12.29 -2.04
N CYS A 294 20.28 12.00 -0.91
CA CYS A 294 20.78 12.15 0.45
C CYS A 294 21.31 13.57 0.80
N ASP A 295 20.83 14.62 0.12
CA ASP A 295 21.33 16.00 0.28
C ASP A 295 20.27 17.05 0.69
N ALA A 296 19.01 16.65 0.87
CA ALA A 296 17.90 17.54 1.21
C ALA A 296 16.99 17.03 2.34
N VAL A 297 16.37 17.95 3.08
CA VAL A 297 15.36 17.67 4.11
C VAL A 297 14.13 16.99 3.49
N GLY A 298 13.93 15.69 3.70
CA GLY A 298 12.79 14.94 3.15
C GLY A 298 12.18 13.98 4.17
N GLY A 299 10.86 13.99 4.33
CA GLY A 299 10.15 12.98 5.11
C GLY A 299 10.02 11.70 4.29
N GLY A 300 10.55 10.58 4.79
CA GLY A 300 10.45 9.26 4.12
C GLY A 300 9.01 8.84 3.85
N ALA A 301 8.12 8.98 4.85
CA ALA A 301 6.69 8.76 4.70
C ALA A 301 5.95 10.06 4.31
N ILE A 302 5.85 11.02 5.23
CA ILE A 302 5.03 12.22 5.07
C ILE A 302 5.90 13.47 5.24
N LEU A 303 5.82 14.41 4.29
CA LEU A 303 6.42 15.74 4.43
C LEU A 303 5.34 16.81 4.63
N ASN A 304 5.49 17.65 5.65
CA ASN A 304 4.61 18.80 5.94
C ASN A 304 5.41 20.12 5.95
N ILE A 305 5.17 21.02 5.00
CA ILE A 305 5.93 22.27 4.88
C ILE A 305 5.07 23.47 4.44
N LEU A 306 5.66 24.68 4.50
CA LEU A 306 5.08 25.92 3.95
C LEU A 306 3.68 26.23 4.53
N ASN A 307 3.60 26.36 5.86
CA ASN A 307 2.38 26.72 6.59
C ASN A 307 1.22 25.73 6.39
N SER A 308 1.55 24.45 6.26
CA SER A 308 0.57 23.37 6.14
C SER A 308 0.40 22.63 7.47
N VAL A 309 -0.71 21.90 7.60
CA VAL A 309 -1.10 21.19 8.81
C VAL A 309 -1.30 19.73 8.46
N VAL A 310 -0.65 18.84 9.21
CA VAL A 310 -0.90 17.41 9.16
C VAL A 310 -1.34 16.94 10.55
N THR A 311 -2.44 16.21 10.61
CA THR A 311 -2.92 15.52 11.80
C THR A 311 -2.78 14.01 11.56
N LEU A 312 -2.19 13.31 12.52
CA LEU A 312 -2.19 11.85 12.58
C LEU A 312 -3.03 11.45 13.80
N GLU A 313 -3.88 10.44 13.65
CA GLU A 313 -4.67 9.85 14.74
C GLU A 313 -4.59 8.33 14.60
N ASP A 314 -4.02 7.66 15.60
CA ASP A 314 -3.73 6.22 15.60
C ASP A 314 -2.98 5.71 14.34
N PRO A 315 -1.84 6.32 13.93
CA PRO A 315 -1.11 5.86 12.75
C PRO A 315 -0.30 4.58 13.03
N THR A 316 -0.12 3.76 11.99
CA THR A 316 0.89 2.69 11.95
C THR A 316 2.00 3.10 10.99
N ILE A 317 3.27 3.20 11.41
CA ILE A 317 4.36 3.77 10.58
C ILE A 317 5.61 2.90 10.67
N CYS A 318 6.11 2.44 9.52
CA CYS A 318 7.02 1.29 9.45
C CYS A 318 7.92 1.32 8.23
N ASP A 319 9.19 0.94 8.38
CA ASP A 319 10.16 0.72 7.27
C ASP A 319 10.23 1.84 6.21
N ASN A 320 9.76 3.05 6.55
CA ASN A 320 9.75 4.17 5.62
C ASN A 320 11.14 4.76 5.56
N LEU A 321 11.76 4.67 4.39
CA LEU A 321 13.14 5.06 4.20
C LEU A 321 13.25 6.50 3.72
N PHE A 322 14.10 7.24 4.41
CA PHE A 322 14.74 8.43 3.88
C PHE A 322 16.22 8.11 3.68
N CYS A 323 16.85 8.57 2.60
CA CYS A 323 18.28 8.35 2.47
C CYS A 323 19.04 9.17 3.53
N ASP A 324 19.49 8.50 4.60
CA ASP A 324 20.54 9.00 5.49
C ASP A 324 21.73 8.06 5.41
N VAL A 325 22.92 8.65 5.33
CA VAL A 325 24.18 7.94 5.48
C VAL A 325 24.39 7.48 6.93
N GLU A 326 23.56 7.94 7.88
CA GLU A 326 23.54 7.51 9.29
C GLU A 326 22.15 7.61 9.99
N ASP A 327 21.17 6.76 9.65
CA ASP A 327 20.03 6.36 10.51
C ASP A 327 19.30 7.43 11.38
N MET A 328 19.24 8.71 10.98
CA MET A 328 18.54 9.75 11.74
C MET A 328 17.64 10.61 10.84
N PHE A 329 16.34 10.61 11.14
CA PHE A 329 15.40 11.56 10.55
C PHE A 329 15.87 13.01 10.80
N ILE A 330 16.36 13.71 9.78
CA ILE A 330 16.68 15.14 9.83
C ILE A 330 15.75 15.90 8.88
N GLY A 331 14.56 16.20 9.39
CA GLY A 331 13.71 17.31 8.97
C GLY A 331 13.07 17.88 10.22
N ASP A 332 12.65 19.16 10.22
CA ASP A 332 11.94 19.77 11.35
C ASP A 332 10.98 18.74 11.94
N ASP A 333 11.19 18.34 13.20
CA ASP A 333 10.56 17.18 13.83
C ASP A 333 9.12 17.03 13.32
N PRO A 334 8.75 15.91 12.65
CA PRO A 334 7.35 15.71 12.30
C PRO A 334 6.56 15.88 13.59
N ILE A 335 5.60 16.81 13.60
CA ILE A 335 4.69 16.98 14.72
C ILE A 335 3.79 15.74 14.71
N ILE A 336 4.26 14.68 15.36
CA ILE A 336 3.51 13.45 15.56
C ILE A 336 2.62 13.69 16.78
N ILE A 337 1.30 13.70 16.57
CA ILE A 337 0.30 13.67 17.63
C ILE A 337 -0.26 12.25 17.63
N GLY A 338 -0.21 11.56 18.77
CA GLY A 338 -0.72 10.19 18.90
C GLY A 338 0.36 9.12 19.09
N ASP A 339 -0.06 7.93 19.49
CA ASP A 339 0.81 6.77 19.68
C ASP A 339 1.19 6.21 18.29
N ILE A 340 2.48 6.04 18.02
CA ILE A 340 2.96 5.33 16.82
C ILE A 340 2.81 3.83 17.09
N LEU A 341 2.03 3.13 16.26
CA LEU A 341 2.08 1.67 16.20
C LEU A 341 3.18 1.27 15.21
N ASP A 342 4.19 0.56 15.68
CA ASP A 342 5.24 -0.03 14.83
C ASP A 342 4.65 -1.21 14.00
N CYS A 343 5.14 -1.48 12.78
CA CYS A 343 4.75 -2.67 11.97
C CYS A 343 5.54 -3.90 12.33
N ALA A 344 6.20 -3.90 13.48
CA ALA A 344 6.10 -5.10 14.29
C ALA A 344 4.60 -5.37 14.47
N VAL A 345 4.04 -6.12 13.50
CA VAL A 345 2.89 -7.01 13.66
C VAL A 345 2.92 -7.36 15.10
N ALA A 346 1.90 -6.92 15.86
CA ALA A 346 1.85 -7.10 17.29
C ALA A 346 2.58 -8.39 17.62
N ASP A 347 3.81 -8.27 18.14
CA ASP A 347 4.48 -9.41 18.70
C ASP A 347 3.75 -9.59 20.01
N GLY A 348 2.46 -9.97 19.91
CA GLY A 348 1.62 -10.32 21.02
C GLY A 348 2.46 -11.32 21.80
N PRO A 349 2.51 -11.16 23.12
CA PRO A 349 3.54 -11.79 23.93
C PRO A 349 3.59 -13.28 23.59
N GLY A 350 4.79 -13.75 23.30
CA GLY A 350 5.08 -15.08 22.78
C GLY A 350 5.83 -15.90 23.83
N ALA A 351 6.04 -17.17 23.54
CA ALA A 351 6.74 -18.09 24.40
C ALA A 351 8.25 -17.78 24.42
N CYS A 352 8.69 -17.24 25.55
CA CYS A 352 10.09 -17.09 25.91
C CYS A 352 10.56 -18.27 26.77
N CYS A 353 11.55 -19.02 26.30
CA CYS A 353 12.16 -20.10 27.06
C CYS A 353 13.41 -19.62 27.81
N GLY A 354 13.41 -19.67 29.14
CA GLY A 354 14.63 -19.55 29.94
C GLY A 354 14.85 -20.81 30.78
N GLY A 355 15.86 -21.59 30.41
CA GLY A 355 16.04 -22.93 30.98
C GLY A 355 14.91 -23.87 30.55
N SER A 356 14.30 -24.56 31.52
CA SER A 356 13.13 -25.44 31.28
C SER A 356 11.79 -24.74 31.54
N ALA A 357 11.81 -23.43 31.79
CA ALA A 357 10.62 -22.63 32.07
C ALA A 357 10.27 -21.78 30.85
N CYS A 358 8.97 -21.64 30.63
CA CYS A 358 8.41 -20.82 29.57
C CYS A 358 7.60 -19.66 30.18
N TRP A 359 7.80 -18.46 29.66
CA TRP A 359 7.01 -17.28 29.99
C TRP A 359 6.40 -16.68 28.74
N VAL A 360 5.21 -16.09 28.88
CA VAL A 360 4.57 -15.33 27.82
C VAL A 360 4.91 -13.85 28.06
N MET A 361 5.74 -13.29 27.19
CA MET A 361 6.25 -11.92 27.31
C MET A 361 6.67 -11.39 25.93
N ASP A 362 7.09 -10.13 25.86
CA ASP A 362 7.52 -9.53 24.61
C ASP A 362 8.95 -9.97 24.24
N GLU A 363 9.29 -9.96 22.95
CA GLU A 363 10.59 -10.47 22.44
C GLU A 363 11.78 -9.78 23.12
N VAL A 364 11.71 -8.46 23.28
CA VAL A 364 12.79 -7.66 23.87
C VAL A 364 13.09 -8.09 25.30
N ASP A 365 12.06 -8.21 26.15
CA ASP A 365 12.24 -8.64 27.53
C ASP A 365 12.73 -10.10 27.62
N CYS A 366 12.33 -10.94 26.67
CA CYS A 366 12.81 -12.32 26.58
C CYS A 366 14.32 -12.37 26.32
N LEU A 367 14.79 -11.62 25.32
CA LEU A 367 16.20 -11.59 24.91
C LEU A 367 17.08 -10.90 25.96
N ASP A 368 16.62 -9.81 26.56
CA ASP A 368 17.30 -9.11 27.67
C ASP A 368 17.42 -10.00 28.92
N GLY A 369 16.42 -10.86 29.15
CA GLY A 369 16.44 -11.89 30.18
C GLY A 369 17.36 -13.08 29.88
N GLY A 370 18.00 -13.13 28.71
CA GLY A 370 18.82 -14.25 28.24
C GLY A 370 18.02 -15.49 27.84
N GLY A 371 16.72 -15.31 27.53
CA GLY A 371 15.83 -16.36 27.05
C GLY A 371 15.94 -16.61 25.54
N LEU A 372 15.36 -17.73 25.11
CA LEU A 372 15.20 -18.10 23.71
C LEU A 372 13.77 -17.79 23.27
N TRP A 373 13.62 -16.89 22.31
CA TRP A 373 12.34 -16.51 21.73
C TRP A 373 11.83 -17.56 20.73
N ASN A 374 10.54 -17.91 20.82
CA ASN A 374 9.91 -18.91 19.95
C ASN A 374 8.89 -18.31 18.97
N GLY A 375 8.97 -17.00 18.75
CA GLY A 375 8.09 -16.26 17.85
C GLY A 375 6.81 -15.77 18.53
N SER A 376 6.18 -14.83 17.87
CA SER A 376 5.03 -14.08 18.36
C SER A 376 3.75 -14.91 18.36
N GLU A 377 2.84 -14.60 19.29
CA GLU A 377 1.61 -15.36 19.55
C GLU A 377 1.82 -16.86 19.90
N SER A 378 3.08 -17.31 20.05
CA SER A 378 3.37 -18.67 20.45
C SER A 378 2.98 -18.88 21.91
N ALA A 379 2.20 -19.93 22.18
CA ALA A 379 1.80 -20.27 23.53
C ALA A 379 2.84 -21.18 24.19
N CYS A 380 3.15 -20.92 25.46
CA CYS A 380 3.99 -21.82 26.26
C CYS A 380 3.46 -23.26 26.37
N ALA A 381 2.17 -23.49 26.04
CA ALA A 381 1.59 -24.82 25.98
C ALA A 381 2.07 -25.64 24.77
N ASP A 382 2.47 -24.97 23.69
CA ASP A 382 2.83 -25.56 22.40
C ASP A 382 4.35 -25.58 22.16
N VAL A 383 5.10 -24.87 23.01
CA VAL A 383 6.56 -24.78 22.97
C VAL A 383 7.17 -25.66 24.05
N ILE A 384 8.03 -26.59 23.65
CA ILE A 384 8.84 -27.40 24.57
C ILE A 384 10.15 -26.65 24.81
N CYS A 385 10.25 -25.97 25.97
CA CYS A 385 11.51 -25.42 26.43
C CYS A 385 12.43 -26.57 26.86
N GLU A 386 13.20 -27.10 25.91
CA GLU A 386 14.34 -27.95 26.24
C GLU A 386 15.46 -27.06 26.75
N GLY A 387 15.95 -27.41 27.95
CA GLY A 387 16.81 -26.59 28.79
C GLY A 387 17.75 -25.66 28.03
N GLY A 388 17.59 -24.35 28.27
CA GLY A 388 18.53 -23.32 27.86
C GLY A 388 19.98 -23.81 27.97
N GLY A 389 20.76 -23.53 26.93
CA GLY A 389 22.10 -24.05 26.72
C GLY A 389 23.08 -23.75 27.86
N GLY A 390 23.00 -24.53 28.93
CA GLY A 390 24.18 -25.03 29.62
C GLY A 390 24.60 -26.29 28.88
N GLU A 391 25.65 -26.20 28.07
CA GLU A 391 26.26 -27.38 27.46
C GLU A 391 26.39 -28.48 28.53
N THR A 392 25.97 -29.70 28.20
CA THR A 392 26.02 -30.84 29.14
C THR A 392 27.45 -30.99 29.68
N THR A 393 27.61 -30.82 30.99
CA THR A 393 28.93 -30.96 31.64
C THR A 393 29.20 -32.43 31.96
N GLY A 394 30.45 -32.84 31.83
CA GLY A 394 30.94 -34.18 32.17
C GLY A 394 32.31 -34.08 32.87
N ALA A 395 32.85 -35.22 33.30
CA ALA A 395 34.17 -35.27 33.91
C ALA A 395 35.26 -34.81 32.94
N CYS A 396 35.95 -33.75 33.31
CA CYS A 396 37.12 -33.21 32.63
C CYS A 396 38.33 -33.31 33.55
N CYS A 397 39.40 -33.96 33.07
CA CYS A 397 40.67 -34.01 33.78
C CYS A 397 41.59 -32.90 33.30
N VAL A 398 41.90 -31.94 34.17
CA VAL A 398 42.93 -30.92 33.94
C VAL A 398 44.05 -31.20 34.93
N GLN A 399 45.21 -31.63 34.43
CA GLN A 399 46.29 -32.19 35.25
C GLN A 399 45.77 -33.34 36.14
N SER A 400 45.98 -33.27 37.46
CA SER A 400 45.53 -34.26 38.44
C SER A 400 44.13 -33.98 39.01
N TYR A 401 43.46 -32.91 38.59
CA TYR A 401 42.13 -32.52 39.10
C TYR A 401 41.04 -32.91 38.11
N CYS A 402 39.97 -33.52 38.65
CA CYS A 402 38.73 -33.69 37.92
C CYS A 402 37.77 -32.55 38.24
N VAL A 403 37.24 -31.91 37.20
CA VAL A 403 36.18 -30.90 37.29
C VAL A 403 35.02 -31.27 36.35
N HIS A 404 33.80 -30.86 36.69
CA HIS A 404 32.69 -30.90 35.74
C HIS A 404 32.79 -29.69 34.82
N ALA A 405 33.02 -29.93 33.54
CA ALA A 405 33.11 -28.90 32.52
C ALA A 405 32.47 -29.38 31.23
N THR A 406 32.23 -28.45 30.31
CA THR A 406 31.78 -28.76 28.95
C THR A 406 32.98 -29.30 28.14
N GLU A 407 32.75 -30.03 27.05
CA GLU A 407 33.84 -30.55 26.22
C GLU A 407 34.72 -29.41 25.68
N ALA A 408 34.09 -28.32 25.21
CA ALA A 408 34.80 -27.14 24.70
C ALA A 408 35.65 -26.46 25.78
N SER A 409 35.11 -26.29 26.99
CA SER A 409 35.83 -25.70 28.13
C SER A 409 36.97 -26.60 28.61
N CYS A 410 36.77 -27.92 28.56
CA CYS A 410 37.77 -28.90 28.95
C CYS A 410 38.99 -28.86 28.02
N VAL A 411 38.74 -28.85 26.71
CA VAL A 411 39.80 -28.80 25.70
C VAL A 411 40.52 -27.46 25.71
N SER A 412 39.82 -26.34 25.92
CA SER A 412 40.47 -25.02 25.99
C SER A 412 41.38 -24.87 27.22
N ALA A 413 41.04 -25.54 28.32
CA ALA A 413 41.87 -25.62 29.53
C ALA A 413 43.03 -26.63 29.41
N GLY A 414 43.21 -27.28 28.25
CA GLY A 414 44.23 -28.30 28.03
C GLY A 414 43.95 -29.63 28.74
N GLY A 415 42.70 -29.89 29.11
CA GLY A 415 42.25 -31.12 29.77
C GLY A 415 41.74 -32.19 28.81
N VAL A 416 41.45 -33.37 29.37
CA VAL A 416 40.86 -34.52 28.65
C VAL A 416 39.44 -34.74 29.12
N PHE A 417 38.48 -34.72 28.19
CA PHE A 417 37.06 -34.90 28.46
C PHE A 417 36.64 -36.37 28.35
N TYR A 418 35.93 -36.88 29.36
CA TYR A 418 35.54 -38.30 29.46
C TYR A 418 34.07 -38.56 29.08
N GLY A 419 33.40 -37.56 28.51
CA GLY A 419 32.01 -37.65 28.07
C GLY A 419 31.02 -37.20 29.15
N THR A 420 29.81 -36.90 28.70
CA THR A 420 28.73 -36.27 29.48
C THR A 420 28.08 -37.19 30.52
N SER A 421 28.38 -38.50 30.47
CA SER A 421 27.94 -39.49 31.46
C SER A 421 29.01 -39.83 32.50
N ALA A 422 30.24 -39.36 32.33
CA ALA A 422 31.34 -39.57 33.26
C ALA A 422 31.27 -38.54 34.40
N THR A 423 31.52 -38.97 35.64
CA THR A 423 31.53 -38.10 36.82
C THR A 423 32.88 -38.13 37.50
N CYS A 424 33.26 -37.04 38.17
CA CYS A 424 34.53 -36.98 38.91
C CYS A 424 34.62 -37.92 40.11
N GLY A 425 33.51 -38.56 40.52
CA GLY A 425 33.53 -39.62 41.53
C GLY A 425 33.96 -41.00 40.99
N THR A 426 33.99 -41.17 39.67
CA THR A 426 34.30 -42.45 39.00
C THR A 426 35.43 -42.34 37.99
N THR A 427 35.84 -41.12 37.63
CA THR A 427 36.90 -40.83 36.67
C THR A 427 38.19 -40.52 37.42
N ASN A 428 39.16 -41.43 37.38
CA ASN A 428 40.49 -41.19 37.95
C ASN A 428 41.35 -40.44 36.94
N CYS A 429 41.62 -39.16 37.20
CA CYS A 429 42.58 -38.40 36.41
C CYS A 429 43.99 -38.94 36.67
N PRO A 430 44.75 -39.34 35.63
CA PRO A 430 46.11 -39.85 35.83
C PRO A 430 47.02 -38.73 36.35
N SER A 431 47.59 -38.94 37.55
CA SER A 431 48.62 -38.07 38.12
C SER A 431 49.97 -38.41 37.49
N SER A 432 50.34 -37.70 36.43
CA SER A 432 51.71 -37.74 35.93
C SER A 432 52.11 -36.36 35.42
N CYS A 433 52.71 -35.55 36.28
CA CYS A 433 53.66 -34.54 35.82
C CYS A 433 54.97 -35.27 35.48
N ALA A 434 55.66 -34.85 34.42
CA ALA A 434 56.84 -35.55 33.89
C ALA A 434 58.02 -35.60 34.88
N GLU A 435 57.94 -34.81 35.94
CA GLU A 435 58.91 -34.63 36.99
C GLU A 435 58.74 -35.60 38.18
N ASP A 436 57.61 -36.32 38.27
CA ASP A 436 57.39 -37.44 39.21
C ASP A 436 57.97 -38.70 38.57
N VAL A 437 59.26 -38.92 38.79
CA VAL A 437 60.04 -39.97 38.13
C VAL A 437 59.79 -41.33 38.79
N ASN A 438 59.38 -41.31 40.06
CA ASN A 438 59.19 -42.51 40.86
C ASN A 438 57.74 -43.05 40.81
N GLY A 439 56.79 -42.23 40.35
CA GLY A 439 55.38 -42.57 40.14
C GLY A 439 54.56 -42.66 41.43
N ASP A 440 55.00 -42.01 42.51
CA ASP A 440 54.31 -42.02 43.80
C ASP A 440 53.28 -40.90 43.97
N GLY A 441 53.18 -39.99 43.00
CA GLY A 441 52.23 -38.90 42.95
C GLY A 441 52.72 -37.62 43.63
N MET A 442 53.97 -37.55 44.06
CA MET A 442 54.64 -36.34 44.56
C MET A 442 55.87 -36.01 43.71
N VAL A 443 56.30 -34.75 43.70
CA VAL A 443 57.59 -34.33 43.13
C VAL A 443 58.44 -33.82 44.28
N ASP A 444 59.35 -34.65 44.77
CA ASP A 444 60.19 -34.32 45.92
C ASP A 444 61.65 -34.77 45.76
N VAL A 445 62.39 -34.81 46.87
CA VAL A 445 63.82 -35.13 46.84
C VAL A 445 64.07 -36.57 46.37
N ASP A 446 63.11 -37.47 46.54
CA ASP A 446 63.26 -38.88 46.18
C ASP A 446 63.24 -39.07 44.64
N ASP A 447 62.51 -38.23 43.90
CA ASP A 447 62.57 -38.17 42.43
C ASP A 447 63.93 -37.67 41.93
N LEU A 448 64.47 -36.63 42.58
CA LEU A 448 65.77 -36.07 42.25
C LEU A 448 66.91 -37.08 42.51
N LEU A 449 66.80 -37.85 43.60
CA LEU A 449 67.76 -38.90 43.93
C LEU A 449 67.72 -40.07 42.93
N LEU A 450 66.56 -40.42 42.38
CA LEU A 450 66.42 -41.39 41.29
C LEU A 450 67.08 -40.90 39.99
N LEU A 451 66.89 -39.63 39.65
CA LEU A 451 67.47 -39.03 38.45
C LEU A 451 69.01 -38.98 38.52
N ILE A 452 69.56 -38.61 39.69
CA ILE A 452 71.01 -38.56 39.92
C ILE A 452 71.60 -39.97 40.11
N GLY A 453 70.85 -40.91 40.71
CA GLY A 453 71.26 -42.30 40.89
C GLY A 453 71.42 -43.08 39.58
N ALA A 454 70.74 -42.63 38.51
CA ALA A 454 70.93 -43.17 37.16
C ALA A 454 72.23 -42.70 36.48
N TRP A 455 72.96 -41.74 37.06
CA TRP A 455 74.25 -41.28 36.55
C TRP A 455 75.38 -42.17 37.11
N GLY A 456 75.75 -43.18 36.32
CA GLY A 456 76.89 -44.08 36.56
C GLY A 456 77.95 -43.97 35.46
N MET A 457 79.14 -44.55 35.70
CA MET A 457 80.27 -44.49 34.77
C MET A 457 79.90 -45.02 33.37
N CYS A 458 80.20 -44.24 32.33
CA CYS A 458 80.22 -44.73 30.95
C CYS A 458 81.23 -45.89 30.82
N PRO A 459 80.88 -47.03 30.19
CA PRO A 459 81.86 -48.00 29.75
C PRO A 459 82.83 -47.43 28.70
#